data_AF-A0A432T496-F1
#
_entry.id   AF-A0A432T496-F1
#
_cell.length_a   1.000
_cell.length_b   1.000
_cell.length_c   1.000
_cell.angle_alpha   90.00
_cell.angle_beta   90.00
_cell.angle_gamma   90.00
#
_symmetry.space_group_name_H-M   'P 1'
#
loop_
_entity.id
_entity.type
_entity.pdbx_description
1 polymer ?
#
loop_
_entity_poly.entity_id
_entity_poly.type
_entity_poly.pdbx_seq_one_letter_code
_entity_poly.pdbx_strand_id
1 'polypeptide(L)'
;MLDLHLPLMLFVTVLFLTLLVLLNNMLFKPLIKFMDDRDASIAKDLEAAKSFSSNTDELNAKADDIISEAKNEAAEIRQKAINDEKTLAASKVETKQNEITKEYESFVEKLSLEKEKLKNELLSQMPLFKESLKAKFSKL
;
A
#
# COMPACT_ATOMS: atom_id res chain seq x y z
N MET A 1 -51.34 -3.88 85.13
CA MET A 1 -52.60 -3.58 84.40
C MET A 1 -52.19 -3.00 83.07
N LEU A 2 -52.26 -3.79 81.99
CA LEU A 2 -52.28 -3.23 80.64
C LEU A 2 -53.73 -2.84 80.39
N ASP A 3 -54.08 -1.59 80.67
CA ASP A 3 -55.33 -1.04 80.16
C ASP A 3 -55.16 -0.85 78.66
N LEU A 4 -55.57 -1.88 77.92
CA LEU A 4 -55.56 -1.88 76.46
C LEU A 4 -56.66 -0.92 75.98
N HIS A 5 -56.31 0.35 75.81
CA HIS A 5 -57.24 1.35 75.32
C HIS A 5 -57.40 1.18 73.80
N LEU A 6 -58.35 0.33 73.39
CA LEU A 6 -58.70 0.03 72.00
C LEU A 6 -58.76 1.29 71.10
N PRO A 7 -59.39 2.40 71.52
CA PRO A 7 -59.42 3.63 70.73
C PRO A 7 -58.05 4.26 70.48
N LEU A 8 -57.13 4.16 71.45
CA LEU A 8 -55.77 4.71 71.32
C LEU A 8 -54.95 3.91 70.32
N MET A 9 -55.07 2.57 70.36
CA MET A 9 -54.46 1.68 69.37
C MET A 9 -54.95 1.96 67.96
N LEU A 10 -56.27 2.17 67.80
CA LEU A 10 -56.88 2.45 66.51
C LEU A 10 -56.38 3.80 65.96
N PHE A 11 -56.29 4.82 66.81
CA PHE A 11 -55.73 6.13 66.45
C PHE A 11 -54.25 6.04 66.02
N VAL A 12 -53.41 5.34 66.80
CA VAL A 12 -51.99 5.14 66.46
C VAL A 12 -51.84 4.35 65.16
N THR A 13 -52.69 3.35 64.92
CA THR A 13 -52.68 2.56 63.68
C THR A 13 -53.02 3.43 62.48
N VAL A 14 -54.07 4.26 62.56
CA VAL A 14 -54.44 5.20 61.49
C VAL A 14 -53.29 6.19 61.23
N LEU A 15 -52.72 6.77 62.28
CA LEU A 15 -51.59 7.70 62.17
C LEU A 15 -50.37 7.04 61.51
N PHE A 16 -50.05 5.81 61.90
CA PHE A 16 -48.96 5.03 61.31
C PHE A 16 -49.21 4.74 59.83
N LEU A 17 -50.42 4.32 59.45
CA LEU A 17 -50.78 4.08 58.06
C LEU A 17 -50.72 5.37 57.22
N THR A 18 -51.21 6.48 57.76
CA THR A 18 -51.09 7.79 57.10
C THR A 18 -49.63 8.19 56.89
N LEU A 19 -48.78 7.99 57.90
CA LEU A 19 -47.34 8.26 57.79
C LEU A 19 -46.68 7.35 56.74
N LEU A 20 -47.04 6.07 56.67
CA LEU A 20 -46.52 5.11 55.70
C LEU A 20 -46.86 5.56 54.27
N VAL A 21 -48.10 6.00 54.02
CA VAL A 21 -48.50 6.53 52.70
C VAL A 21 -47.71 7.78 52.34
N LEU A 22 -47.53 8.71 53.29
CA LEU A 22 -46.75 9.93 53.06
C LEU A 22 -45.29 9.60 52.73
N LEU A 23 -44.68 8.69 53.49
CA LEU A 23 -43.29 8.28 53.32
C LEU A 23 -43.07 7.48 52.03
N ASN A 24 -44.06 6.67 51.62
CA ASN A 24 -44.04 5.96 50.33
C ASN A 24 -43.86 6.92 49.16
N ASN A 25 -44.61 8.03 49.16
CA ASN A 25 -44.55 8.99 48.06
C ASN A 25 -43.34 9.93 48.17
N MET A 26 -42.96 10.32 49.40
CA MET A 26 -41.90 11.30 49.63
C MET A 26 -40.48 10.71 49.62
N LEU A 27 -40.30 9.46 50.08
CA LEU A 27 -38.98 8.87 50.28
C LEU A 27 -38.76 7.59 49.49
N PHE A 28 -39.64 6.60 49.62
CA PHE A 28 -39.38 5.27 49.04
C PHE A 28 -39.40 5.28 47.51
N LYS A 29 -40.39 5.91 46.89
CA LYS A 29 -40.44 6.06 45.42
C LYS A 29 -39.23 6.79 44.83
N PRO A 30 -38.85 8.00 45.29
CA PRO A 30 -37.68 8.69 44.75
C PRO A 30 -36.37 7.95 45.02
N LEU A 31 -36.25 7.25 46.16
CA LEU A 31 -35.06 6.47 46.47
C LEU A 31 -34.89 5.27 45.53
N ILE A 32 -35.97 4.51 45.32
CA ILE A 32 -35.96 3.36 44.39
C ILE A 32 -35.67 3.85 42.97
N LYS A 33 -36.32 4.93 42.53
CA LYS A 33 -36.06 5.53 41.23
C LYS A 33 -34.59 5.92 41.06
N PHE A 34 -33.96 6.48 42.08
CA PHE A 34 -32.54 6.82 42.02
C PHE A 34 -31.64 5.58 41.93
N MET A 35 -32.02 4.46 42.57
CA MET A 35 -31.31 3.20 42.40
C MET A 35 -31.47 2.66 40.98
N ASP A 36 -32.69 2.66 40.44
CA ASP A 36 -32.96 2.22 39.07
C ASP A 36 -32.23 3.07 38.03
N ASP A 37 -32.23 4.40 38.19
CA ASP A 37 -31.52 5.35 37.32
C ASP A 37 -30.00 5.08 37.35
N ARG A 38 -29.44 4.74 38.51
CA ARG A 38 -28.03 4.37 38.66
C ARG A 38 -27.72 3.04 37.98
N ASP A 39 -28.53 2.02 38.21
CA ASP A 39 -28.32 0.70 37.61
C ASP A 39 -28.43 0.79 36.08
N ALA A 40 -29.40 1.56 35.56
CA ALA A 40 -29.54 1.84 34.14
C ALA A 40 -28.34 2.60 33.56
N SER A 41 -27.82 3.60 34.28
CA SER A 41 -26.61 4.33 33.86
C SER A 41 -25.40 3.42 33.79
N ILE A 42 -25.18 2.59 34.81
CA ILE A 42 -24.04 1.65 34.87
C ILE A 42 -24.15 0.62 33.73
N ALA A 43 -25.33 0.07 33.49
CA ALA A 43 -25.56 -0.87 32.39
C ALA A 43 -25.25 -0.23 31.04
N LYS A 44 -25.70 1.01 30.82
CA LYS A 44 -25.43 1.77 29.61
C LYS A 44 -23.93 2.07 29.43
N ASP A 45 -23.24 2.47 30.50
CA ASP A 45 -21.81 2.77 30.45
C ASP A 45 -20.98 1.50 30.15
N LEU A 46 -21.38 0.35 30.70
CA LEU A 46 -20.76 -0.94 30.41
C LEU A 46 -20.98 -1.37 28.96
N GLU A 47 -22.20 -1.22 28.44
CA GLU A 47 -22.51 -1.52 27.03
C GLU A 47 -21.75 -0.59 26.07
N ALA A 48 -21.69 0.71 26.39
CA ALA A 48 -20.89 1.68 25.66
C ALA A 48 -19.41 1.27 25.65
N ALA A 49 -18.81 0.98 26.80
CA ALA A 49 -17.42 0.55 26.90
C ALA A 49 -17.15 -0.72 26.07
N LYS A 50 -18.07 -1.71 26.12
CA LYS A 50 -17.95 -2.94 25.32
C LYS A 50 -18.04 -2.65 23.83
N SER A 51 -18.99 -1.83 23.38
CA SER A 51 -19.11 -1.45 21.98
C SER A 51 -17.88 -0.69 21.47
N PHE A 52 -17.31 0.23 22.28
CA PHE A 52 -16.07 0.92 21.93
C PHE A 52 -14.87 -0.03 21.81
N SER A 53 -14.75 -1.01 22.72
CA SER A 53 -13.69 -2.02 22.63
C SER A 53 -13.81 -2.86 21.35
N SER A 54 -15.01 -3.36 21.05
CA SER A 54 -15.26 -4.14 19.83
C SER A 54 -15.02 -3.34 18.55
N ASN A 55 -15.46 -2.09 18.53
CA ASN A 55 -15.23 -1.19 17.40
C ASN A 55 -13.73 -0.89 17.22
N THR A 56 -12.96 -0.82 18.31
CA THR A 56 -11.51 -0.58 18.24
C THR A 56 -10.78 -1.78 17.64
N ASP A 57 -11.13 -3.00 18.04
CA ASP A 57 -10.53 -4.21 17.48
C ASP A 57 -10.87 -4.38 15.99
N GLU A 58 -12.11 -4.11 15.60
CA GLU A 58 -12.51 -4.11 14.19
C GLU A 58 -11.80 -3.03 13.36
N LEU A 59 -11.62 -1.83 13.91
CA LEU A 59 -10.90 -0.75 13.23
C LEU A 59 -9.41 -1.06 13.07
N ASN A 60 -8.79 -1.68 14.08
CA ASN A 60 -7.40 -2.14 14.01
C ASN A 60 -7.24 -3.23 12.95
N ALA A 61 -8.13 -4.23 12.91
CA ALA A 61 -8.10 -5.28 11.89
C ALA A 61 -8.23 -4.71 10.48
N LYS A 62 -9.15 -3.76 10.25
CA LYS A 62 -9.28 -3.07 8.96
C LYS A 62 -8.03 -2.26 8.61
N ALA A 63 -7.41 -1.60 9.58
CA ALA A 63 -6.17 -0.84 9.34
C ALA A 63 -5.02 -1.77 8.94
N ASP A 64 -4.87 -2.91 9.61
CA ASP A 64 -3.86 -3.92 9.27
C ASP A 64 -4.09 -4.51 7.88
N ASP A 65 -5.34 -4.80 7.52
CA ASP A 65 -5.71 -5.27 6.17
C ASP A 65 -5.35 -4.24 5.10
N ILE A 66 -5.71 -2.96 5.29
CA ILE A 66 -5.37 -1.88 4.36
C ILE A 66 -3.85 -1.73 4.21
N ILE A 67 -3.10 -1.80 5.32
CA ILE A 67 -1.63 -1.72 5.28
C ILE A 67 -1.03 -2.91 4.54
N SER A 68 -1.58 -4.11 4.73
CA SER A 68 -1.16 -5.34 4.05
C SER A 68 -1.42 -5.24 2.54
N GLU A 69 -2.61 -4.81 2.16
CA GLU A 69 -3.00 -4.62 0.75
C GLU A 69 -2.12 -3.57 0.07
N ALA A 70 -1.91 -2.40 0.70
CA ALA A 70 -1.04 -1.36 0.18
C ALA A 70 0.43 -1.83 0.02
N LYS A 71 0.92 -2.68 0.93
CA LYS A 71 2.27 -3.29 0.81
C LYS A 71 2.35 -4.24 -0.38
N ASN A 72 1.32 -5.05 -0.61
CA ASN A 72 1.26 -5.97 -1.74
C ASN A 72 1.20 -5.22 -3.05
N GLU A 73 0.33 -4.21 -3.17
CA GLU A 73 0.25 -3.34 -4.35
C GLU A 73 1.59 -2.65 -4.64
N ALA A 74 2.24 -2.10 -3.62
CA ALA A 74 3.55 -1.47 -3.78
C ALA A 74 4.62 -2.47 -4.26
N ALA A 75 4.60 -3.71 -3.75
CA ALA A 75 5.49 -4.78 -4.20
C ALA A 75 5.22 -5.17 -5.66
N GLU A 76 3.95 -5.28 -6.06
CA GLU A 76 3.56 -5.56 -7.44
C GLU A 76 3.98 -4.44 -8.39
N ILE A 77 3.76 -3.17 -8.04
CA ILE A 77 4.19 -2.02 -8.83
C ILE A 77 5.70 -2.03 -9.02
N ARG A 78 6.45 -2.28 -7.93
CA ARG A 78 7.91 -2.36 -7.99
C ARG A 78 8.36 -3.51 -8.89
N GLN A 79 7.76 -4.69 -8.74
CA GLN A 79 8.13 -5.86 -9.54
C GLN A 79 7.81 -5.65 -11.02
N LYS A 80 6.66 -5.03 -11.32
CA LYS A 80 6.27 -4.66 -12.68
C LYS A 80 7.25 -3.65 -13.28
N ALA A 81 7.60 -2.58 -12.56
CA ALA A 81 8.58 -1.61 -13.02
C ALA A 81 9.95 -2.23 -13.30
N ILE A 82 10.41 -3.16 -12.46
CA ILE A 82 11.67 -3.89 -12.68
C ILE A 82 11.59 -4.77 -13.94
N ASN A 83 10.48 -5.49 -14.13
CA ASN A 83 10.29 -6.36 -15.29
C ASN A 83 10.17 -5.55 -16.59
N ASP A 84 9.44 -4.44 -16.57
CA ASP A 84 9.28 -3.54 -17.71
C ASP A 84 10.63 -2.94 -18.11
N GLU A 85 11.41 -2.45 -17.15
CA GLU A 85 12.74 -1.88 -17.43
C GLU A 85 13.72 -2.95 -17.92
N LYS A 86 13.68 -4.17 -17.36
CA LYS A 86 14.50 -5.30 -17.82
C LYS A 86 14.18 -5.66 -19.28
N THR A 87 12.89 -5.65 -19.64
CA THR A 87 12.43 -5.92 -21.00
C THR A 87 12.86 -4.82 -21.96
N LEU A 88 12.72 -3.55 -21.54
CA LEU A 88 13.17 -2.40 -22.32
C LEU A 88 14.69 -2.42 -22.54
N ALA A 89 15.46 -2.74 -21.50
CA ALA A 89 16.91 -2.87 -21.58
C ALA A 89 17.33 -4.00 -22.53
N ALA A 90 16.68 -5.17 -22.44
CA ALA A 90 16.93 -6.29 -23.35
C ALA A 90 16.65 -5.90 -24.81
N SER A 91 15.52 -5.24 -25.06
CA SER A 91 15.16 -4.77 -26.40
C SER A 91 16.13 -3.69 -26.94
N LYS A 92 16.59 -2.77 -26.08
CA LYS A 92 17.62 -1.77 -26.45
C LYS A 92 18.96 -2.42 -26.79
N VAL A 93 19.35 -3.47 -26.06
CA VAL A 93 20.59 -4.21 -26.35
C VAL A 93 20.46 -4.94 -27.67
N GLU A 94 19.35 -5.66 -27.90
CA GLU A 94 19.11 -6.39 -29.14
C GLU A 94 19.08 -5.46 -30.36
N THR A 95 18.37 -4.33 -30.27
CA THR A 95 18.32 -3.33 -31.35
C THR A 95 19.70 -2.75 -31.63
N LYS A 96 20.49 -2.39 -30.61
CA LYS A 96 21.86 -1.91 -30.80
C LYS A 96 22.77 -2.97 -31.40
N GLN A 97 22.61 -4.23 -31.03
CA GLN A 97 23.41 -5.32 -31.55
C GLN A 97 23.08 -5.59 -33.04
N ASN A 98 21.80 -5.48 -33.41
CA ASN A 98 21.35 -5.55 -34.80
C ASN A 98 21.84 -4.37 -35.64
N GLU A 99 21.83 -3.14 -35.09
CA GLU A 99 22.41 -1.95 -35.72
C GLU A 99 23.90 -2.13 -35.99
N ILE A 100 24.68 -2.55 -34.98
CA ILE A 100 26.12 -2.80 -35.12
C ILE A 100 26.40 -3.87 -36.16
N THR A 101 25.60 -4.94 -36.19
CA THR A 101 25.78 -6.03 -37.17
C THR A 101 25.55 -5.51 -38.59
N LYS A 102 24.50 -4.72 -38.82
CA LYS A 102 24.25 -4.07 -40.13
C LYS A 102 25.36 -3.10 -40.53
N GLU A 103 25.83 -2.27 -39.59
CA GLU A 103 26.94 -1.35 -39.85
C GLU A 103 28.22 -2.11 -40.21
N TYR A 104 28.49 -3.21 -39.51
CA TYR A 104 29.63 -4.07 -39.79
C TYR A 104 29.53 -4.73 -41.17
N GLU A 105 28.37 -5.28 -41.54
CA GLU A 105 28.13 -5.83 -42.88
C GLU A 105 28.35 -4.77 -43.97
N SER A 106 27.80 -3.57 -43.80
CA SER A 106 28.02 -2.45 -44.74
C SER A 106 29.49 -2.03 -44.81
N PHE A 107 30.21 -2.04 -43.69
CA PHE A 107 31.64 -1.75 -43.65
C PHE A 107 32.45 -2.80 -44.42
N VAL A 108 32.15 -4.09 -44.24
CA VAL A 108 32.81 -5.18 -44.97
C VAL A 108 32.56 -5.07 -46.47
N GLU A 109 31.33 -4.74 -46.88
CA GLU A 109 31.00 -4.53 -48.29
C GLU A 109 31.79 -3.35 -48.89
N LYS A 110 31.84 -2.21 -48.21
CA LYS A 110 32.65 -1.04 -48.60
C LYS A 110 34.13 -1.38 -48.69
N LEU A 111 34.66 -2.12 -47.73
CA LEU A 111 36.07 -2.53 -47.71
C LEU A 111 36.40 -3.43 -48.91
N SER A 112 35.48 -4.32 -49.29
CA SER A 112 35.64 -5.16 -50.49
C SER A 112 35.68 -4.30 -51.76
N LEU A 113 34.77 -3.33 -51.88
CA LEU A 113 34.74 -2.39 -53.01
C LEU A 113 36.00 -1.53 -53.09
N GLU A 114 36.47 -0.99 -51.96
CA GLU A 114 37.72 -0.22 -51.89
C GLU A 114 38.94 -1.07 -52.26
N LYS A 115 38.98 -2.34 -51.83
CA LYS A 115 40.04 -3.28 -52.19
C LYS A 115 40.06 -3.56 -53.69
N GLU A 116 38.90 -3.76 -54.32
CA GLU A 116 38.82 -3.92 -55.77
C GLU A 116 39.24 -2.64 -56.51
N LYS A 117 38.79 -1.47 -56.05
CA LYS A 117 39.17 -0.17 -56.61
C LYS A 117 40.68 0.05 -56.53
N LEU A 118 41.28 -0.19 -55.37
CA LEU A 118 42.73 -0.08 -55.15
C LEU A 118 43.50 -1.05 -56.07
N LYS A 119 43.03 -2.30 -56.22
CA LYS A 119 43.65 -3.27 -57.12
C LYS A 119 43.60 -2.79 -58.57
N ASN A 120 42.46 -2.28 -59.03
CA ASN A 120 42.30 -1.76 -60.39
C ASN A 120 43.17 -0.53 -60.63
N GLU A 121 43.25 0.38 -59.66
CA GLU A 121 44.09 1.57 -59.73
C GLU A 121 45.58 1.21 -59.75
N LEU A 122 46.02 0.26 -58.92
CA LEU A 122 47.39 -0.25 -58.93
C LEU A 122 47.74 -0.90 -60.29
N LEU A 123 46.82 -1.69 -60.87
CA LEU A 123 47.01 -2.28 -62.20
C LEU A 123 47.10 -1.20 -63.29
N SER A 124 46.29 -0.14 -63.19
CA SER A 124 46.32 0.98 -64.13
C SER A 124 47.61 1.81 -64.03
N GLN A 125 48.16 1.96 -62.82
CA GLN A 125 49.43 2.68 -62.59
C GLN A 125 50.68 1.79 -62.78
N MET A 126 50.52 0.47 -62.91
CA MET A 126 51.62 -0.48 -63.14
C MET A 126 52.53 -0.16 -64.33
N PRO A 127 52.04 0.37 -65.48
CA PRO A 127 52.88 0.80 -66.60
C PRO A 127 53.77 1.99 -66.23
N LEU A 128 53.22 3.00 -65.53
CA LEU A 128 53.98 4.15 -65.02
C LEU A 128 55.03 3.72 -63.99
N PHE A 129 54.66 2.75 -63.13
CA PHE A 129 55.59 2.17 -62.18
C PHE A 129 56.74 1.41 -62.89
N LYS A 130 56.44 0.65 -63.94
CA LYS A 130 57.44 -0.01 -64.80
C LYS A 130 58.35 0.99 -65.51
N GLU A 131 57.82 2.08 -66.05
CA GLU A 131 58.63 3.12 -66.68
C GLU A 131 59.55 3.81 -65.68
N SER A 132 59.04 4.17 -64.49
CA SER A 132 59.86 4.80 -63.44
C SER A 132 60.97 3.88 -62.91
N LEU A 133 60.70 2.57 -62.79
CA LEU A 133 61.71 1.57 -62.47
C LEU A 133 62.75 1.46 -63.58
N LYS A 134 62.32 1.34 -64.85
CA LYS A 134 63.24 1.27 -66.00
C LYS A 134 64.14 2.51 -66.07
N ALA A 135 63.58 3.70 -65.84
CA ALA A 135 64.32 4.97 -65.83
C ALA A 135 65.34 5.07 -64.68
N LYS A 136 65.05 4.46 -63.51
CA LYS A 136 66.02 4.36 -62.40
C LYS A 136 67.13 3.35 -62.70
N PHE A 137 66.80 2.21 -63.27
CA PHE A 137 67.79 1.19 -63.63
C PHE A 137 68.64 1.54 -64.86
N SER A 138 68.14 2.37 -65.79
CA SER A 138 68.92 2.88 -66.91
C SER A 138 69.83 4.07 -66.56
N LYS A 139 69.70 4.60 -65.33
CA LYS A 139 70.58 5.64 -64.77
C LYS A 139 71.67 5.06 -63.86
N LEU A 140 71.67 3.74 -63.64
CA LEU A 140 72.83 2.99 -63.16
C LEU A 140 73.65 2.51 -64.37
#